data_AF-A0A956ZJF1-F1
#
_entry.id   AF-A0A956ZJF1-F1
#
_cell.length_a   1.000
_cell.length_b   1.000
_cell.length_c   1.000
_cell.angle_alpha   90.00
_cell.angle_beta   90.00
_cell.angle_gamma   90.00
#
_symmetry.space_group_name_H-M   'P 1'
#
loop_
_entity.id
_entity.type
_entity.pdbx_description
1 polymer ?
#
loop_
_entity_poly.entity_id
_entity_poly.type
_entity_poly.pdbx_seq_one_letter_code
_entity_poly.pdbx_strand_id
1 'polypeptide(L)'
;RAETLMGLSGLGDLMLTCGSEQSRNMSLGIELARGLNATEILAARTSVAEGAYTATAVHNLAQRLGIETPISTAVHNVLTGELDLAQAIGSLLERPVKAEVG
;
A
#
# COMPACT_ATOMS: atom_id res chain seq x y z
N ARG A 1 -20.16 9.63 3.24
CA ARG A 1 -21.05 8.58 3.78
C ARG A 1 -20.21 7.35 4.09
N ALA A 2 -20.08 6.96 5.36
CA ALA A 2 -19.30 5.77 5.75
C ALA A 2 -19.93 4.45 5.25
N GLU A 3 -21.23 4.45 4.98
CA GLU A 3 -21.99 3.31 4.47
C GLU A 3 -21.42 2.72 3.17
N THR A 4 -20.85 3.55 2.28
CA THR A 4 -20.24 3.09 1.03
C THR A 4 -18.87 2.44 1.27
N LEU A 5 -18.13 2.89 2.28
CA LEU A 5 -16.84 2.31 2.67
C LEU A 5 -17.03 0.95 3.38
N MET A 6 -18.08 0.81 4.18
CA MET A 6 -18.42 -0.46 4.85
C MET A 6 -19.12 -1.47 3.94
N GLY A 7 -19.49 -1.08 2.72
CA GLY A 7 -20.13 -1.95 1.73
C GLY A 7 -19.17 -2.94 1.05
N LEU A 8 -19.73 -3.83 0.24
CA LEU A 8 -18.98 -4.88 -0.46
C LEU A 8 -17.87 -4.32 -1.38
N SER A 9 -18.12 -3.17 -2.02
CA SER A 9 -17.16 -2.48 -2.89
C SER A 9 -16.02 -1.78 -2.14
N GLY A 10 -16.12 -1.63 -0.81
CA GLY A 10 -15.11 -1.00 0.03
C GLY A 10 -14.39 -2.04 0.90
N LEU A 11 -14.95 -2.32 2.08
CA LEU A 11 -14.36 -3.27 3.02
C LEU A 11 -14.32 -4.71 2.47
N GLY A 12 -15.36 -5.11 1.73
CA GLY A 12 -15.43 -6.46 1.13
C GLY A 12 -14.30 -6.70 0.13
N ASP A 13 -14.11 -5.77 -0.79
CA ASP A 13 -13.01 -5.81 -1.77
C ASP A 13 -11.63 -5.73 -1.11
N LEU A 14 -11.48 -4.91 -0.06
CA LEU A 14 -10.25 -4.82 0.71
C LEU A 14 -9.86 -6.15 1.36
N MET A 15 -10.80 -6.80 2.07
CA MET A 15 -10.54 -8.09 2.71
C MET A 15 -10.20 -9.17 1.68
N LEU A 16 -10.91 -9.21 0.55
CA LEU A 16 -10.65 -10.17 -0.52
C LEU A 16 -9.24 -9.96 -1.13
N THR A 17 -8.92 -8.71 -1.44
CA THR A 17 -7.68 -8.35 -2.14
C THR A 17 -6.45 -8.46 -1.24
N CYS A 18 -6.57 -8.18 0.05
CA CYS A 18 -5.48 -8.31 1.02
C CYS A 18 -5.34 -9.72 1.60
N GLY A 19 -6.37 -10.56 1.50
CA GLY A 19 -6.41 -11.89 2.12
C GLY A 19 -5.96 -13.05 1.24
N SER A 20 -5.67 -12.83 -0.04
CA SER A 20 -5.42 -13.90 -1.02
C SER A 20 -4.11 -13.70 -1.77
N GLU A 21 -3.24 -14.70 -1.78
CA GLU A 21 -2.00 -14.67 -2.60
C GLU A 21 -2.28 -14.63 -4.11
N GLN A 22 -3.49 -14.98 -4.55
CA GLN A 22 -3.90 -14.84 -5.96
C GLN A 22 -4.12 -13.38 -6.37
N SER A 23 -4.28 -12.48 -5.39
CA SER A 23 -4.29 -11.03 -5.66
C SER A 23 -2.93 -10.59 -6.18
N ARG A 24 -2.94 -9.83 -7.28
CA ARG A 24 -1.72 -9.26 -7.88
C ARG A 24 -1.01 -8.32 -6.90
N ASN A 25 -1.76 -7.62 -6.08
CA ASN A 25 -1.23 -6.69 -5.07
C ASN A 25 -0.67 -7.42 -3.85
N MET A 26 -1.38 -8.45 -3.35
CA MET A 26 -0.89 -9.23 -2.21
C MET A 26 0.37 -10.02 -2.57
N SER A 27 0.38 -10.70 -3.72
CA SER A 27 1.57 -11.42 -4.19
C SER A 27 2.78 -10.49 -4.36
N LEU A 28 2.59 -9.25 -4.84
CA LEU A 28 3.66 -8.26 -4.93
C LEU A 28 4.21 -7.93 -3.53
N GLY A 29 3.33 -7.68 -2.55
CA GLY A 29 3.72 -7.43 -1.17
C GLY A 29 4.52 -8.59 -0.55
N ILE A 30 4.12 -9.84 -0.84
CA ILE A 30 4.84 -11.04 -0.38
C ILE A 30 6.25 -11.13 -1.00
N GLU A 31 6.38 -10.84 -2.29
CA GLU A 31 7.70 -10.83 -2.95
C GLU A 31 8.62 -9.74 -2.40
N LEU A 32 8.08 -8.53 -2.17
CA LEU A 32 8.81 -7.45 -1.50
C LEU A 32 9.25 -7.87 -0.09
N ALA A 33 8.38 -8.56 0.66
CA ALA A 33 8.71 -9.08 1.99
C ALA A 33 9.79 -10.17 1.98
N ARG A 34 10.01 -10.85 0.86
CA ARG A 34 11.13 -11.79 0.67
C ARG A 34 12.45 -11.09 0.35
N GLY A 35 12.47 -9.75 0.31
CA GLY A 35 13.67 -8.95 0.05
C GLY A 35 14.01 -8.79 -1.43
N LEU A 36 13.08 -9.12 -2.33
CA LEU A 36 13.25 -8.91 -3.76
C LEU A 36 13.09 -7.42 -4.10
N ASN A 37 13.86 -6.93 -5.08
CA ASN A 37 13.79 -5.53 -5.49
C ASN A 37 12.48 -5.24 -6.24
N ALA A 38 11.80 -4.14 -5.89
CA ALA A 38 10.53 -3.75 -6.49
C ALA A 38 10.59 -3.59 -8.01
N THR A 39 11.67 -3.02 -8.54
CA THR A 39 11.85 -2.80 -9.98
C THR A 39 12.01 -4.13 -10.71
N GLU A 40 12.79 -5.06 -10.14
CA GLU A 40 12.99 -6.39 -10.71
C GLU A 40 11.69 -7.21 -10.71
N ILE A 41 10.95 -7.19 -9.60
CA ILE A 41 9.65 -7.87 -9.50
C ILE A 41 8.68 -7.34 -10.56
N LEU A 42 8.53 -6.01 -10.65
CA LEU A 42 7.58 -5.40 -11.58
C LEU A 42 7.97 -5.63 -13.04
N ALA A 43 9.27 -5.66 -13.36
CA ALA A 43 9.75 -5.97 -14.71
C ALA A 43 9.55 -7.44 -15.11
N ALA A 44 9.63 -8.37 -14.16
CA ALA A 44 9.45 -9.80 -14.41
C ALA A 44 7.97 -10.23 -14.53
N ARG A 45 7.03 -9.40 -14.07
CA ARG A 45 5.59 -9.72 -14.04
C ARG A 45 4.93 -9.45 -15.40
N THR A 46 4.15 -10.41 -15.87
CA THR A 46 3.25 -10.25 -17.03
C THR A 46 1.94 -9.54 -16.68
N SER A 47 1.57 -9.50 -15.40
CA SER A 47 0.36 -8.85 -14.92
C SER A 47 0.68 -7.63 -14.07
N VAL A 48 -0.14 -6.59 -14.22
CA VAL A 48 0.02 -5.31 -13.52
C VAL A 48 -0.55 -5.44 -12.10
N ALA A 49 0.26 -5.12 -11.09
CA ALA A 49 -0.23 -4.86 -9.73
C ALA A 49 -0.68 -3.40 -9.67
N GLU A 50 -1.98 -3.14 -9.76
CA GLU A 50 -2.54 -1.79 -9.91
C GLU A 50 -2.20 -0.91 -8.68
N GLY A 51 -2.08 -1.53 -7.50
CA GLY A 51 -1.72 -0.87 -6.26
C GLY A 51 -0.33 -0.22 -6.29
N ALA A 52 0.62 -0.75 -7.06
CA ALA A 52 1.96 -0.17 -7.17
C ALA A 52 1.95 1.23 -7.79
N TYR A 53 1.17 1.38 -8.87
CA TYR A 53 0.99 2.67 -9.56
C TYR A 53 0.06 3.58 -8.76
N THR A 54 -1.01 3.02 -8.20
CA THR A 54 -2.01 3.76 -7.42
C THR A 54 -1.40 4.37 -6.16
N ALA A 55 -0.51 3.66 -5.46
CA ALA A 55 0.17 4.18 -4.28
C ALA A 55 0.97 5.47 -4.60
N THR A 56 1.72 5.45 -5.71
CA THR A 56 2.46 6.63 -6.18
C THR A 56 1.53 7.78 -6.58
N ALA A 57 0.45 7.49 -7.30
CA ALA A 57 -0.53 8.51 -7.68
C ALA A 57 -1.21 9.14 -6.46
N VAL A 58 -1.60 8.32 -5.48
CA VAL A 58 -2.21 8.77 -4.22
C VAL A 58 -1.21 9.59 -3.40
N HIS A 59 0.04 9.15 -3.26
CA HIS A 59 1.08 9.91 -2.57
C HIS A 59 1.26 11.30 -3.18
N ASN A 60 1.44 11.39 -4.50
CA ASN A 60 1.62 12.66 -5.20
C ASN A 60 0.41 13.59 -5.05
N LEU A 61 -0.81 13.05 -5.13
CA LEU A 61 -2.03 13.84 -4.92
C LEU A 61 -2.13 14.32 -3.46
N ALA A 62 -1.83 13.45 -2.50
CA ALA A 62 -1.87 13.77 -1.08
C ALA A 62 -0.88 14.87 -0.71
N GLN A 63 0.34 14.84 -1.25
CA GLN A 63 1.34 15.91 -1.10
C GLN A 63 0.81 17.26 -1.60
N ARG A 64 0.20 17.28 -2.80
CA ARG A 64 -0.39 18.51 -3.37
C ARG A 64 -1.55 19.07 -2.55
N LEU A 65 -2.30 18.20 -1.88
CA LEU A 65 -3.48 18.57 -1.09
C LEU A 65 -3.18 18.77 0.40
N GLY A 66 -1.95 18.50 0.84
CA GLY A 66 -1.58 18.54 2.26
C GLY A 66 -2.32 17.50 3.11
N ILE A 67 -2.65 16.33 2.54
CA ILE A 67 -3.37 15.25 3.22
C ILE A 67 -2.39 14.17 3.67
N GLU A 68 -2.47 13.72 4.92
CA GLU A 68 -1.68 12.58 5.39
C GLU A 68 -2.21 11.26 4.82
N THR A 69 -1.35 10.49 4.14
CA THR A 69 -1.67 9.13 3.64
C THR A 69 -0.54 8.16 4.03
N PRO A 70 -0.41 7.82 5.32
CA PRO A 70 0.76 7.14 5.87
C PRO A 70 1.03 5.78 5.23
N ILE A 71 -0.01 4.97 5.01
CA ILE A 71 0.12 3.65 4.39
C ILE A 71 0.54 3.79 2.92
N SER A 72 -0.16 4.60 2.13
CA SER A 72 0.18 4.80 0.71
C SER A 72 1.57 5.41 0.53
N THR A 73 1.99 6.28 1.45
CA THR A 73 3.34 6.86 1.46
C THR A 73 4.39 5.79 1.77
N ALA A 74 4.16 4.94 2.78
CA ALA A 74 5.08 3.83 3.06
C ALA A 74 5.21 2.87 1.87
N VAL A 75 4.09 2.52 1.22
CA VAL A 75 4.11 1.68 0.01
C VAL A 75 4.86 2.38 -1.13
N HIS A 76 4.63 3.67 -1.35
CA HIS A 76 5.38 4.45 -2.35
C HIS A 76 6.90 4.39 -2.10
N ASN A 77 7.34 4.69 -0.87
CA ASN A 77 8.75 4.73 -0.52
C ASN A 77 9.45 3.37 -0.68
N VAL A 78 8.76 2.27 -0.37
CA VAL A 78 9.29 0.91 -0.61
C VAL A 78 9.41 0.62 -2.10
N LEU A 79 8.42 1.02 -2.90
CA LEU A 79 8.43 0.79 -4.35
C LEU A 79 9.49 1.62 -5.09
N THR A 80 9.77 2.85 -4.61
CA THR A 80 10.80 3.72 -5.16
C THR A 80 12.19 3.42 -4.62
N GLY A 81 12.31 2.58 -3.59
CA GLY A 81 13.56 2.26 -2.93
C GLY A 81 14.09 3.37 -2.01
N GLU A 82 13.24 4.34 -1.65
CA GLU A 82 13.58 5.37 -0.66
C GLU A 82 13.72 4.79 0.75
N LEU A 83 12.92 3.77 1.08
CA LEU A 83 13.00 3.03 2.33
C LEU A 83 13.01 1.53 2.06
N ASP A 84 13.76 0.78 2.86
CA ASP A 84 13.54 -0.66 2.95
C ASP A 84 12.23 -0.96 3.72
N LEU A 85 11.75 -2.21 3.59
CA LEU A 85 10.48 -2.62 4.17
C LEU A 85 10.48 -2.51 5.71
N ALA A 86 11.62 -2.78 6.37
CA ALA A 86 11.72 -2.73 7.83
C ALA A 86 11.65 -1.28 8.33
N GLN A 87 12.33 -0.36 7.64
CA GLN A 87 12.28 1.08 7.91
C GLN A 87 10.87 1.64 7.69
N ALA A 88 10.19 1.23 6.62
CA ALA A 88 8.83 1.65 6.34
C ALA A 88 7.86 1.18 7.45
N ILE A 89 7.96 -0.08 7.88
CA ILE A 89 7.16 -0.62 8.99
C ILE A 89 7.49 0.11 10.30
N GLY A 90 8.77 0.30 10.61
CA GLY A 90 9.20 1.03 11.81
C GLY A 90 8.61 2.43 11.86
N SER A 91 8.72 3.17 10.75
CA SER A 91 8.16 4.53 10.63
C SER A 91 6.65 4.57 10.83
N LEU A 92 5.91 3.54 10.38
CA LEU A 92 4.47 3.45 10.60
C LEU A 92 4.11 3.20 12.07
N LEU A 93 4.89 2.36 12.76
CA LEU A 93 4.67 2.00 14.16
C LEU A 93 5.10 3.09 15.14
N GLU A 94 6.06 3.93 14.77
CA GLU A 94 6.52 5.07 15.57
C GLU A 94 5.55 6.27 15.56
N ARG A 95 4.54 6.25 14.69
CA ARG A 95 3.56 7.33 14.62
C ARG A 95 2.80 7.47 15.94
N PRO A 96 2.52 8.71 16.39
CA PRO A 96 1.80 8.94 17.63
C PRO A 96 0.42 8.26 17.57
N VAL A 97 0.08 7.54 18.63
CA VAL A 97 -1.23 6.89 18.78
C VAL A 97 -2.30 7.96 18.73
N LYS A 98 -3.19 7.89 17.74
CA LYS A 98 -4.40 8.70 17.66
C LYS A 98 -5.57 7.84 18.13
N ALA A 99 -6.52 8.44 18.86
CA ALA A 99 -7.75 7.75 19.21
C ALA A 99 -8.57 7.51 17.93
N GLU A 100 -9.09 6.29 17.78
CA GLU A 100 -10.07 5.98 16.74
C GLU A 100 -11.38 6.68 17.11
N VAL A 101 -11.71 7.74 16.38
CA VAL A 101 -12.99 8.44 16.51
C VAL A 101 -13.99 7.71 15.62
N GLY A 102 -14.95 7.02 16.26
CA GLY A 102 -16.06 6.34 15.58
C GLY A 102 -17.09 7.32 15.00
#